data_AF-A0A959QWH6-F1
#
_entry.id   AF-A0A959QWH6-F1
#
_cell.length_a   1.000
_cell.length_b   1.000
_cell.length_c   1.000
_cell.angle_alpha   90.00
_cell.angle_beta   90.00
_cell.angle_gamma   90.00
#
_symmetry.space_group_name_H-M   'P 1'
#
loop_
_entity.id
_entity.type
_entity.pdbx_description
1 polymer ?
#
loop_
_entity_poly.entity_id
_entity_poly.type
_entity_poly.pdbx_seq_one_letter_code
_entity_poly.pdbx_strand_id
1 'polypeptide(L)'
;MSVFDNIRPIVKELDSLTNRIIDNLSDSKEGLEDLDELYNKRTVFIKQIDEFIDNDKNKQLILKYESDWKSMMEPLRVKDENALRLLKSKVNSMEEELKQREKQKNVLLYKESEK
;
A
#
# COMPACT_ATOMS: atom_id res chain seq x y z
N MET A 1 -13.56 -12.64 25.44
CA MET A 1 -13.54 -11.31 24.79
C MET A 1 -12.09 -10.90 24.66
N SER A 2 -11.64 -10.55 23.45
CA SER A 2 -10.30 -10.01 23.25
C SER A 2 -10.26 -8.56 23.73
N VAL A 3 -9.12 -8.14 24.27
CA VAL A 3 -8.88 -6.77 24.75
C VAL A 3 -9.17 -5.72 23.66
N PHE A 4 -8.93 -6.08 22.39
CA PHE A 4 -9.07 -5.21 21.21
C PHE A 4 -10.24 -5.60 20.30
N ASP A 5 -11.30 -6.21 20.84
CA ASP A 5 -12.47 -6.66 20.04
C ASP A 5 -13.07 -5.55 19.16
N ASN A 6 -12.97 -4.29 19.58
CA ASN A 6 -13.57 -3.14 18.89
C ASN A 6 -12.78 -2.69 17.63
N ILE A 7 -11.45 -2.88 17.65
CA ILE A 7 -10.54 -2.40 16.59
C ILE A 7 -10.03 -3.54 15.70
N ARG A 8 -10.10 -4.79 16.19
CA ARG A 8 -9.70 -5.99 15.44
C ARG A 8 -10.41 -6.15 14.09
N PRO A 9 -11.72 -5.86 13.93
CA PRO A 9 -12.37 -5.89 12.62
C PRO A 9 -11.75 -4.88 11.65
N ILE A 10 -11.48 -3.66 12.10
CA ILE A 10 -10.86 -2.59 11.31
C ILE A 10 -9.46 -3.00 10.85
N VAL A 11 -8.66 -3.57 11.74
CA VAL A 11 -7.32 -4.10 11.42
C VAL A 11 -7.40 -5.22 10.37
N LYS A 12 -8.40 -6.12 10.46
CA LYS A 12 -8.59 -7.18 9.46
C LYS A 12 -8.97 -6.64 8.09
N GLU A 13 -9.83 -5.64 8.03
CA GLU A 13 -10.18 -4.98 6.76
C GLU A 13 -8.95 -4.29 6.16
N LEU A 14 -8.14 -3.63 7.00
CA LEU A 14 -6.90 -3.01 6.56
C LEU A 14 -5.90 -4.04 6.04
N ASP A 15 -5.78 -5.19 6.70
CA ASP A 15 -4.95 -6.31 6.20
C ASP A 15 -5.43 -6.81 4.83
N SER A 16 -6.74 -7.00 4.68
CA SER A 16 -7.36 -7.43 3.41
C SER A 16 -7.06 -6.44 2.28
N LEU A 17 -7.22 -5.13 2.55
CA LEU A 17 -6.90 -4.08 1.59
C LEU A 17 -5.41 -4.05 1.24
N THR A 18 -4.52 -4.15 2.23
CA THR A 18 -3.08 -4.20 1.98
C THR A 18 -2.69 -5.42 1.15
N ASN A 19 -3.29 -6.60 1.37
CA ASN A 19 -3.06 -7.77 0.52
C ASN A 19 -3.51 -7.53 -0.93
N ARG A 20 -4.70 -6.96 -1.14
CA ARG A 20 -5.20 -6.62 -2.49
C ARG A 20 -4.30 -5.60 -3.20
N ILE A 21 -3.72 -4.65 -2.47
CA ILE A 21 -2.74 -3.70 -3.01
C ILE A 21 -1.47 -4.45 -3.43
N ILE A 22 -0.96 -5.34 -2.58
CA ILE A 22 0.21 -6.16 -2.89
C ILE A 22 -0.03 -7.02 -4.13
N ASP A 23 -1.20 -7.66 -4.24
CA ASP A 23 -1.56 -8.51 -5.38
C ASP A 23 -1.59 -7.70 -6.68
N ASN A 24 -2.21 -6.51 -6.68
CA ASN A 24 -2.22 -5.61 -7.84
C ASN A 24 -0.82 -5.12 -8.22
N LEU A 25 0.02 -4.80 -7.23
CA LEU A 25 1.39 -4.35 -7.48
C LEU A 25 2.32 -5.47 -7.95
N SER A 26 2.00 -6.72 -7.62
CA SER A 26 2.80 -7.89 -7.98
C SER A 26 2.51 -8.38 -9.41
N ASP A 27 1.35 -8.04 -9.98
CA ASP A 27 1.08 -8.34 -11.39
C ASP A 27 1.97 -7.47 -12.30
N SER A 28 2.56 -8.11 -13.30
CA SER A 28 3.58 -7.54 -14.19
C SER A 28 3.01 -6.87 -15.44
N LYS A 29 1.72 -7.08 -15.75
CA LYS A 29 1.12 -6.62 -17.02
C LYS A 29 0.01 -5.60 -16.87
N GLU A 30 -0.72 -5.65 -15.77
CA GLU A 30 -1.77 -4.71 -15.37
C GLU A 30 -1.56 -4.38 -13.89
N GLY A 31 -2.33 -3.48 -13.28
CA GLY A 31 -2.24 -3.30 -11.82
C GLY A 31 -1.66 -1.98 -11.35
N LEU A 32 -1.97 -0.90 -12.07
CA LEU A 32 -2.28 0.37 -11.39
C LEU A 32 -3.79 0.65 -11.36
N GLU A 33 -4.58 -0.14 -12.08
CA GLU A 33 -6.04 -0.05 -12.06
C GLU A 33 -6.54 -0.32 -10.64
N ASP A 34 -7.48 0.50 -10.18
CA ASP A 34 -8.08 0.47 -8.85
C ASP A 34 -7.15 0.71 -7.65
N LEU A 35 -5.84 0.94 -7.84
CA LEU A 35 -4.93 1.23 -6.71
C LEU A 35 -5.35 2.49 -5.95
N ASP A 36 -5.72 3.56 -6.66
CA ASP A 36 -6.20 4.79 -6.03
C ASP A 36 -7.44 4.53 -5.17
N GLU A 37 -8.38 3.71 -5.64
CA GLU A 37 -9.56 3.34 -4.87
C GLU A 37 -9.20 2.51 -3.62
N LEU A 38 -8.29 1.56 -3.76
CA LEU A 38 -7.81 0.73 -2.66
C LEU A 38 -7.08 1.57 -1.60
N TYR A 39 -6.20 2.49 -2.01
CA TYR A 39 -5.52 3.39 -1.09
C TYR A 39 -6.49 4.37 -0.42
N ASN A 40 -7.48 4.91 -1.13
CA ASN A 40 -8.52 5.75 -0.55
C ASN A 40 -9.33 5.01 0.53
N LYS A 41 -9.74 3.77 0.26
CA LYS A 41 -10.41 2.92 1.25
C LYS A 41 -9.51 2.64 2.45
N ARG A 42 -8.23 2.33 2.20
CA ARG A 42 -7.23 2.08 3.26
C ARG A 42 -7.04 3.30 4.15
N THR A 43 -7.00 4.50 3.61
CA THR A 43 -6.89 5.76 4.38
C THR A 43 -8.04 5.94 5.36
N VAL A 44 -9.26 5.52 5.02
CA VAL A 44 -10.41 5.59 5.94
C VAL A 44 -10.18 4.70 7.17
N PHE A 45 -9.72 3.47 6.98
CA PHE A 45 -9.44 2.55 8.09
C PHE A 45 -8.24 3.01 8.94
N ILE A 46 -7.21 3.60 8.33
CA ILE A 46 -6.10 4.22 9.08
C ILE A 46 -6.63 5.32 9.99
N LYS A 47 -7.48 6.22 9.49
CA LYS A 47 -8.06 7.28 10.32
C LYS A 47 -8.84 6.73 11.51
N GLN A 48 -9.57 5.64 11.33
CA GLN A 48 -10.28 4.99 12.44
C GLN A 48 -9.33 4.40 13.49
N ILE A 49 -8.17 3.89 13.05
CA ILE A 49 -7.11 3.44 13.97
C ILE A 49 -6.49 4.64 14.69
N ASP A 50 -6.23 5.74 13.98
CA ASP A 50 -5.69 6.96 14.57
C ASP A 50 -6.64 7.52 15.63
N GLU A 51 -7.94 7.63 15.31
CA GLU A 51 -8.99 8.03 16.27
C GLU A 51 -9.07 7.10 17.47
N PHE A 52 -8.91 5.79 17.24
CA PHE A 52 -8.87 4.81 18.33
C PHE A 52 -7.66 5.05 19.23
N ILE A 53 -6.48 5.28 18.65
CA ILE A 53 -5.24 5.54 19.39
C ILE A 53 -5.32 6.89 20.10
N ASP A 54 -5.97 7.90 19.54
CA ASP A 54 -6.02 9.24 20.13
C ASP A 54 -6.87 9.32 21.40
N ASN A 55 -7.80 8.38 21.60
CA ASN A 55 -8.59 8.28 22.81
C ASN A 55 -7.73 7.85 24.01
N ASP A 56 -7.67 8.68 25.05
CA ASP A 56 -6.84 8.43 26.24
C ASP A 56 -7.13 7.10 26.94
N LYS A 57 -8.39 6.63 26.97
CA LYS A 57 -8.73 5.32 27.56
C LYS A 57 -8.10 4.18 26.75
N ASN A 58 -8.11 4.30 25.43
CA ASN A 58 -7.52 3.31 24.53
C ASN A 58 -6.00 3.37 24.56
N LYS A 59 -5.38 4.56 24.71
CA LYS A 59 -3.93 4.68 24.94
C LYS A 59 -3.49 3.88 26.17
N GLN A 60 -4.20 4.05 27.29
CA GLN A 60 -3.92 3.29 28.50
C GLN A 60 -4.11 1.79 28.32
N LEU A 61 -5.11 1.39 27.53
CA LEU A 61 -5.34 -0.01 27.16
C LEU A 61 -4.20 -0.57 26.31
N ILE A 62 -3.73 0.18 25.31
CA ILE A 62 -2.60 -0.18 24.45
C ILE A 62 -1.33 -0.34 25.28
N LEU A 63 -1.04 0.59 26.19
CA LEU A 63 0.13 0.50 27.08
C LEU A 63 0.07 -0.74 27.98
N LYS A 64 -1.12 -1.06 28.51
CA LYS A 64 -1.31 -2.22 29.38
C LYS A 64 -1.18 -3.56 28.63
N TYR A 65 -1.58 -3.60 27.36
CA TYR A 65 -1.59 -4.80 26.51
C TYR A 65 -0.70 -4.62 25.27
N GLU A 66 0.48 -4.05 25.47
CA GLU A 66 1.40 -3.66 24.39
C GLU A 66 1.79 -4.85 23.50
N SER A 67 2.04 -6.02 24.09
CA SER A 67 2.39 -7.23 23.34
C SER A 67 1.27 -7.66 22.38
N ASP A 68 0.02 -7.62 22.83
CA ASP A 68 -1.14 -8.00 22.01
C ASP A 68 -1.36 -6.98 20.89
N TRP A 69 -1.18 -5.70 21.19
CA TRP A 69 -1.24 -4.62 20.20
C TRP A 69 -0.15 -4.79 19.14
N LYS A 70 1.11 -5.01 19.55
CA LYS A 70 2.24 -5.27 18.66
C LYS A 70 2.01 -6.50 17.79
N SER A 71 1.54 -7.60 18.36
CA SER A 71 1.23 -8.81 17.60
C SER A 71 0.16 -8.59 16.52
N MET A 72 -0.72 -7.60 16.71
CA MET A 72 -1.77 -7.26 15.76
C MET A 72 -1.28 -6.29 14.68
N MET A 73 -0.47 -5.28 15.06
CA MET A 73 -0.06 -4.20 14.16
C MET A 73 1.25 -4.47 13.41
N GLU A 74 2.17 -5.26 13.97
CA GLU A 74 3.48 -5.54 13.34
C GLU A 74 3.36 -6.26 11.98
N PRO A 75 2.48 -7.27 11.80
CA PRO A 75 2.28 -7.87 10.49
C PRO A 75 1.79 -6.88 9.43
N LEU A 76 0.92 -5.95 9.82
CA LEU A 76 0.45 -4.88 8.92
C LEU A 76 1.59 -3.97 8.49
N ARG A 77 2.44 -3.57 9.45
CA ARG A 77 3.63 -2.75 9.19
C ARG A 77 4.57 -3.41 8.15
N VAL A 78 4.86 -4.69 8.32
CA VAL A 78 5.72 -5.45 7.40
C VAL A 78 5.09 -5.56 6.00
N LYS A 79 3.77 -5.78 5.91
CA LYS A 79 3.06 -5.81 4.63
C LYS A 79 3.07 -4.45 3.94
N ASP A 80 2.91 -3.37 4.69
CA ASP A 80 2.95 -2.01 4.15
C ASP A 80 4.34 -1.67 3.60
N GLU A 81 5.42 -2.08 4.27
CA GLU A 81 6.78 -1.94 3.77
C GLU A 81 6.97 -2.71 2.45
N ASN A 82 6.40 -3.91 2.35
CA ASN A 82 6.45 -4.71 1.13
C ASN A 82 5.66 -4.04 -0.01
N ALA A 83 4.45 -3.56 0.26
CA ALA A 83 3.64 -2.83 -0.72
C ALA A 83 4.38 -1.60 -1.25
N LEU A 84 5.02 -0.81 -0.36
CA LEU A 84 5.81 0.34 -0.75
C LEU A 84 7.02 -0.05 -1.63
N ARG A 85 7.70 -1.15 -1.30
CA ARG A 85 8.82 -1.65 -2.08
C ARG A 85 8.37 -2.07 -3.49
N LEU A 86 7.24 -2.77 -3.60
CA LEU A 86 6.67 -3.19 -4.88
C LEU A 86 6.28 -1.97 -5.72
N LEU A 87 5.62 -0.98 -5.12
CA LEU A 87 5.26 0.27 -5.80
C LEU A 87 6.49 0.99 -6.36
N LYS A 88 7.55 1.14 -5.56
CA LYS A 88 8.82 1.74 -6.02
C LYS A 88 9.43 0.96 -7.18
N SER A 89 9.43 -0.37 -7.10
CA SER A 89 9.94 -1.21 -8.18
C SER A 89 9.14 -1.03 -9.47
N LYS A 90 7.81 -0.95 -9.37
CA LYS A 90 6.92 -0.79 -10.53
C LYS A 90 7.08 0.59 -11.18
N VAL A 91 7.18 1.65 -10.37
CA VAL A 91 7.49 3.02 -10.86
C VAL A 91 8.83 3.05 -11.60
N ASN A 92 9.89 2.45 -11.02
CA ASN A 92 11.19 2.41 -11.69
C ASN A 92 11.13 1.67 -13.03
N SER A 93 10.42 0.54 -13.10
CA SER A 93 10.22 -0.21 -14.35
C SER A 93 9.51 0.63 -15.41
N MET A 94 8.45 1.35 -15.02
CA MET A 94 7.71 2.23 -15.93
C MET A 94 8.57 3.40 -16.43
N GLU A 95 9.42 3.97 -15.58
CA GLU A 95 10.37 5.01 -15.99
C GLU A 95 11.39 4.49 -17.02
N GLU A 96 11.91 3.27 -16.82
CA GLU A 96 12.82 2.64 -17.77
C GLU A 96 12.14 2.35 -19.11
N GLU A 97 10.92 1.82 -19.09
CA GLU A 97 10.12 1.60 -20.30
C GLU A 97 9.83 2.92 -21.04
N LEU A 98 9.52 3.99 -20.31
CA LEU A 98 9.27 5.31 -20.90
C LEU A 98 10.53 5.85 -21.58
N LYS A 99 11.70 5.77 -20.93
CA LYS A 99 12.99 6.15 -21.53
C LYS A 99 13.29 5.34 -22.80
N GLN A 100 12.98 4.05 -22.80
CA GLN A 100 13.16 3.20 -23.99
C GLN A 100 12.21 3.60 -25.12
N ARG A 101 10.93 3.86 -24.82
CA ARG A 101 9.94 4.33 -25.82
C ARG A 101 10.31 5.69 -26.39
N GLU A 102 10.79 6.62 -25.58
CA GLU A 102 11.28 7.93 -26.04
C GLU A 102 12.48 7.77 -26.98
N LYS A 103 13.43 6.89 -26.64
CA LYS A 103 14.57 6.58 -27.53
C LYS A 103 14.11 5.99 -28.86
N GLN A 104 13.16 5.05 -28.84
CA GLN A 104 12.59 4.47 -30.06
C GLN A 104 11.87 5.52 -30.93
N LYS A 105 11.07 6.40 -30.32
CA LYS A 105 10.41 7.51 -31.00
C LYS A 105 11.41 8.44 -31.69
N ASN A 106 12.48 8.83 -31.01
CA ASN A 106 13.51 9.72 -31.57
C ASN A 106 14.25 9.08 -32.75
N VAL A 107 14.55 7.78 -32.67
CA VAL A 107 15.16 7.03 -33.78
C VAL A 107 14.24 6.98 -35.00
N LEU A 108 12.93 6.80 -34.80
CA LEU A 108 11.95 6.78 -35.89
C LEU A 108 11.82 8.15 -36.57
N LEU A 109 11.70 9.23 -35.79
CA LEU A 109 11.64 10.60 -36.32
C LEU A 109 12.88 10.94 -37.17
N TYR A 110 14.06 10.53 -36.72
CA TYR A 110 15.30 10.74 -37.48
C TYR A 110 15.29 9.98 -38.82
N LYS A 111 14.86 8.72 -38.83
CA LYS A 111 14.73 7.92 -40.07
C LYS A 111 13.69 8.46 -41.04
N GLU A 112 12.62 9.10 -40.54
CA GLU A 112 11.61 9.76 -41.38
C GLU A 112 12.13 11.09 -41.95
N SER A 113 12.96 11.82 -41.22
CA SER A 113 13.55 13.08 -41.69
C SER A 113 14.66 12.93 -42.74
N GLU A 114 15.22 11.73 -42.90
CA GLU A 114 16.24 11.40 -43.93
C GLU A 114 15.64 10.86 -45.24
N LYS A 115 14.30 10.82 -45.37
CA LYS A 115 13.58 10.47 -46.60
C LYS A 115 12.94 11.70 -47.25
#